data_AF-A0A225DQQ9-F1
#
_entry.id   AF-A0A225DQQ9-F1
#
_cell.length_a   1.000
_cell.length_b   1.000
_cell.length_c   1.000
_cell.angle_alpha   90.00
_cell.angle_beta   90.00
_cell.angle_gamma   90.00
#
_symmetry.space_group_name_H-M   'P 1'
#
loop_
_entity.id
_entity.type
_entity.pdbx_description
1 polymer ?
#
loop_
_entity_poly.entity_id
_entity_poly.type
_entity_poly.pdbx_seq_one_letter_code
_entity_poly.pdbx_strand_id
1 'polypeptide(L)'
;MACLVREIFGNPFRPAVADQIWLSFTVTALARQIYDSFDFSLMPILADALQDAGCDNEDILAHCRSDGPHVRGCWVVDLLLGWAEA
;
A
#
# COMPACT_ATOMS: atom_id res chain seq x y z
N MET A 1 -17.41 7.83 -6.60
CA MET A 1 -16.33 8.83 -6.43
C MET A 1 -15.51 8.69 -5.15
N ALA A 2 -15.93 7.93 -4.13
CA ALA A 2 -15.17 7.82 -2.88
C ALA A 2 -13.89 6.95 -2.97
N CYS A 3 -13.84 5.98 -3.90
CA CYS A 3 -12.69 5.09 -4.03
C CYS A 3 -11.41 5.88 -4.36
N LEU A 4 -11.39 6.67 -5.44
CA LEU A 4 -10.22 7.47 -5.85
C LEU A 4 -9.63 8.39 -4.77
N VAL A 5 -10.48 8.98 -3.91
CA VAL A 5 -9.98 9.84 -2.81
C VAL A 5 -9.27 8.99 -1.74
N ARG A 6 -9.81 7.82 -1.43
CA ARG A 6 -9.18 6.87 -0.48
C ARG A 6 -7.95 6.18 -1.08
N GLU A 7 -7.88 6.05 -2.41
CA GLU A 7 -6.71 5.54 -3.14
C GLU A 7 -5.52 6.50 -3.06
N ILE A 8 -5.76 7.82 -3.08
CA ILE A 8 -4.69 8.83 -3.13
C ILE A 8 -4.31 9.32 -1.73
N PHE A 9 -5.28 9.51 -0.84
CA PHE A 9 -5.05 10.12 0.48
C PHE A 9 -5.14 9.12 1.64
N GLY A 10 -5.52 7.86 1.39
CA GLY A 10 -5.82 6.90 2.45
C GLY A 10 -7.01 7.35 3.30
N ASN A 11 -6.99 7.04 4.59
CA ASN A 11 -7.97 7.53 5.56
C ASN A 11 -7.47 8.83 6.22
N PRO A 12 -7.99 10.02 5.87
CA PRO A 12 -7.52 11.29 6.44
C PRO A 12 -7.79 11.40 7.96
N PHE A 13 -8.68 10.57 8.50
CA PHE A 13 -8.98 10.52 9.94
C PHE A 13 -8.12 9.50 10.71
N ARG A 14 -7.37 8.66 9.99
CA ARG A 14 -6.40 7.72 10.55
C ARG A 14 -5.20 7.63 9.60
N PRO A 15 -4.24 8.58 9.70
CA PRO A 15 -3.02 8.50 8.90
C PRO A 15 -2.32 7.18 9.23
N ALA A 16 -2.18 6.33 8.23
CA ALA A 16 -1.38 5.14 8.33
C ALA A 16 0.10 5.56 8.31
N VAL A 17 0.90 5.00 9.20
CA VAL A 17 2.35 5.21 9.24
C VAL A 17 2.99 3.87 8.90
N ALA A 18 3.94 3.86 7.96
CA ALA A 18 4.73 2.66 7.69
C ALA A 18 5.60 2.35 8.91
N ASP A 19 5.40 1.18 9.52
CA ASP A 19 6.36 0.67 10.48
C ASP A 19 7.60 0.13 9.75
N GLN A 20 8.80 0.41 10.27
CA GLN A 20 10.05 -0.09 9.68
C GLN A 20 10.11 -1.61 9.66
N ILE A 21 9.39 -2.28 10.57
CA ILE A 21 9.28 -3.74 10.62
C ILE A 21 8.63 -4.29 9.34
N TRP A 22 7.71 -3.53 8.72
CA TRP A 22 7.02 -3.94 7.50
C TRP A 22 7.86 -3.74 6.24
N LEU A 23 8.87 -2.85 6.28
CA LEU A 23 9.73 -2.47 5.15
C LEU A 23 10.81 -3.53 4.85
N SER A 24 10.44 -4.80 4.92
CA SER A 24 11.30 -5.90 4.48
C SER A 24 11.64 -5.75 3.00
N PHE A 25 12.79 -6.29 2.61
CA PHE A 25 13.26 -6.26 1.22
C PHE A 25 12.18 -6.73 0.22
N THR A 26 11.43 -7.78 0.58
CA THR A 26 10.35 -8.32 -0.25
C THR A 26 9.21 -7.31 -0.47
N VAL A 27 8.77 -6.64 0.60
CA VAL A 27 7.68 -5.66 0.55
C VAL A 27 8.09 -4.46 -0.31
N THR A 28 9.29 -3.93 -0.08
CA THR A 28 9.81 -2.77 -0.83
C THR A 28 10.05 -3.11 -2.30
N ALA A 29 10.53 -4.32 -2.60
CA ALA A 29 10.71 -4.79 -3.98
C ALA A 29 9.36 -4.93 -4.72
N LEU A 30 8.35 -5.51 -4.07
CA LEU A 30 7.00 -5.63 -4.63
C LEU A 30 6.35 -4.25 -4.85
N ALA A 31 6.42 -3.36 -3.87
CA ALA A 31 5.91 -2.00 -3.99
C ALA A 31 6.55 -1.26 -5.18
N ARG A 32 7.87 -1.42 -5.35
CA ARG A 32 8.59 -0.81 -6.47
C ARG A 32 8.22 -1.42 -7.82
N GLN A 33 7.99 -2.73 -7.88
CA GLN A 33 7.53 -3.41 -9.09
C GLN A 33 6.14 -2.93 -9.51
N ILE A 34 5.21 -2.81 -8.56
CA ILE A 34 3.86 -2.27 -8.81
C ILE A 34 3.96 -0.85 -9.37
N TYR A 35 4.78 -0.01 -8.77
CA TYR A 35 4.95 1.37 -9.20
C TYR A 35 5.57 1.49 -10.61
N ASP A 36 6.62 0.71 -10.90
CA ASP A 36 7.33 0.77 -12.18
C ASP A 36 6.50 0.14 -13.33
N SER A 37 5.95 -1.04 -13.09
CA SER A 37 5.25 -1.83 -14.11
C SER A 37 3.77 -1.50 -14.27
N PHE A 38 3.20 -0.67 -13.38
CA PHE A 38 1.77 -0.36 -13.40
C PHE A 38 0.85 -1.56 -13.18
N ASP A 39 1.42 -2.66 -12.64
CA ASP A 39 0.72 -3.91 -12.45
C ASP A 39 0.18 -4.03 -11.03
N PHE A 40 -1.03 -3.50 -10.84
CA PHE A 40 -1.74 -3.58 -9.57
C PHE A 40 -2.35 -4.97 -9.30
N SER A 41 -2.21 -5.92 -10.23
CA SER A 41 -2.57 -7.32 -9.98
C SER A 41 -1.73 -7.95 -8.87
N LEU A 42 -0.58 -7.34 -8.54
CA LEU A 42 0.29 -7.75 -7.45
C LEU A 42 -0.14 -7.18 -6.07
N MET A 43 -1.15 -6.31 -6.00
CA MET A 43 -1.63 -5.72 -4.74
C MET A 43 -2.06 -6.78 -3.69
N PRO A 44 -2.77 -7.86 -4.05
CA PRO A 44 -3.06 -8.93 -3.08
C PRO A 44 -1.79 -9.62 -2.56
N ILE A 45 -0.78 -9.80 -3.40
CA ILE A 45 0.51 -10.40 -3.03
C ILE A 45 1.28 -9.47 -2.09
N LEU A 46 1.21 -8.15 -2.33
CA LEU A 46 1.75 -7.15 -1.42
C LEU A 46 1.06 -7.20 -0.05
N ALA A 47 -0.26 -7.40 -0.01
CA ALA A 47 -1.00 -7.56 1.24
C ALA A 47 -0.49 -8.74 2.07
N ASP A 48 -0.27 -9.88 1.42
CA ASP A 48 0.21 -11.08 2.10
C ASP A 48 1.66 -10.90 2.58
N ALA A 49 2.52 -10.28 1.76
CA ALA A 49 3.89 -9.94 2.16
C ALA A 49 3.94 -8.96 3.35
N LEU A 50 3.03 -7.98 3.39
CA LEU A 50 2.89 -7.07 4.54
C LEU A 50 2.44 -7.83 5.79
N GLN A 51 1.46 -8.72 5.67
CA GLN A 51 0.97 -9.51 6.79
C GLN A 51 2.06 -10.44 7.35
N ASP A 52 2.85 -11.08 6.48
CA ASP A 52 4.01 -11.90 6.87
C ASP A 52 5.11 -11.06 7.56
N ALA A 53 5.30 -9.82 7.11
CA ALA A 53 6.19 -8.86 7.75
C ALA A 53 5.65 -8.28 9.07
N GLY A 54 4.48 -8.73 9.54
CA GLY A 54 3.88 -8.29 10.82
C GLY A 54 3.00 -7.04 10.73
N CYS A 55 2.51 -6.69 9.54
CA CYS A 55 1.48 -5.67 9.38
C CYS A 55 0.12 -6.21 9.84
N ASP A 56 -0.39 -5.65 10.94
CA ASP A 56 -1.73 -5.92 11.48
C ASP A 56 -2.74 -4.82 11.11
N ASN A 57 -2.33 -3.85 10.29
CA ASN A 57 -3.20 -2.73 9.92
C ASN A 57 -4.28 -3.18 8.91
N GLU A 58 -5.48 -3.45 9.42
CA GLU A 58 -6.62 -3.89 8.64
C GLU A 58 -6.97 -2.93 7.49
N ASP A 59 -6.80 -1.61 7.65
CA ASP A 59 -7.06 -0.63 6.58
C ASP A 59 -6.08 -0.81 5.40
N ILE A 60 -4.79 -1.04 5.69
CA ILE A 60 -3.76 -1.31 4.66
C ILE A 60 -4.06 -2.64 3.96
N LEU A 61 -4.27 -3.71 4.74
CA LEU A 61 -4.51 -5.05 4.20
C LEU A 61 -5.81 -5.11 3.38
N ALA A 62 -6.88 -4.49 3.87
CA ALA A 62 -8.16 -4.44 3.16
C ALA A 62 -8.06 -3.61 1.87
N HIS A 63 -7.28 -2.52 1.86
CA HIS A 63 -7.04 -1.74 0.65
C HIS A 63 -6.27 -2.54 -0.40
N CYS A 64 -5.19 -3.22 -0.02
CA CYS A 64 -4.43 -4.07 -0.94
C CYS A 64 -5.24 -5.25 -1.50
N ARG A 65 -6.19 -5.77 -0.72
CA ARG A 65 -7.09 -6.86 -1.13
C ARG A 65 -8.36 -6.38 -1.84
N SER A 66 -8.61 -5.07 -1.83
CA SER A 66 -9.78 -4.50 -2.48
C SER A 66 -9.57 -4.47 -3.99
N ASP A 67 -10.59 -4.90 -4.74
CA ASP A 67 -10.68 -4.78 -6.20
C ASP A 67 -10.96 -3.31 -6.65
N GLY A 68 -10.58 -2.35 -5.81
CA GLY A 68 -10.76 -0.93 -6.06
C GLY A 68 -9.84 -0.46 -7.19
N PRO A 69 -10.15 0.66 -7.86
CA PRO A 69 -9.29 1.19 -8.91
C PRO A 69 -7.97 1.70 -8.32
N HIS A 70 -6.91 0.89 -8.38
CA HIS A 70 -5.55 1.29 -8.03
C HIS A 70 -4.93 2.16 -9.14
N VAL A 71 -4.27 3.27 -8.78
CA VAL A 71 -3.69 4.26 -9.71
C VAL A 71 -2.27 4.70 -9.29
N ARG A 72 -1.55 5.46 -10.15
CA ARG A 72 -0.29 6.16 -9.75
C ARG A 72 -0.61 7.03 -8.54
N GLY A 73 0.11 6.81 -7.44
CA GLY A 73 -0.15 7.49 -6.16
C GLY A 73 -1.07 6.72 -5.21
N CYS A 74 -1.18 5.38 -5.36
CA CYS A 74 -1.73 4.53 -4.31
C CYS A 74 -0.99 4.81 -2.99
N TRP A 75 -1.71 5.31 -1.99
CA TRP A 75 -1.14 5.75 -0.73
C TRP A 75 -0.34 4.64 -0.02
N VAL A 76 -0.74 3.37 -0.16
CA VAL A 76 0.02 2.25 0.43
C VAL A 76 1.37 2.09 -0.25
N VAL A 77 1.44 2.13 -1.58
CA VAL A 77 2.70 1.99 -2.32
C VAL A 77 3.62 3.18 -2.02
N ASP A 78 3.09 4.40 -2.00
CA ASP A 78 3.82 5.62 -1.65
C ASP A 78 4.36 5.57 -0.21
N LEU A 79 3.55 5.10 0.73
CA LEU A 79 3.91 4.90 2.13
C LEU A 79 5.03 3.86 2.29
N LEU A 80 5.00 2.77 1.53
CA LEU A 80 6.06 1.74 1.58
C LEU A 80 7.36 2.17 0.90
N LEU A 81 7.28 3.05 -0.10
CA LEU A 81 8.46 3.62 -0.76
C LEU A 81 9.05 4.82 -0.01
N GLY A 82 8.39 5.26 1.08
CA GLY A 82 8.79 6.43 1.86
C GLY A 82 8.59 7.74 1.10
N TRP A 83 7.67 7.77 0.14
CA TRP A 83 7.30 8.94 -0.65
C TRP A 83 6.09 9.69 -0.08
N ALA A 84 5.39 9.08 0.87
CA ALA A 84 4.45 9.77 1.74
C ALA A 84 5.23 10.75 2.65
N GLU A 85 5.50 11.95 2.13
CA GLU A 85 6.00 13.06 2.92
C GLU A 85 4.94 13.46 3.97
N ALA A 86 5.44 13.77 5.18
CA ALA A 86 4.66 14.09 6.38
C ALA A 86 3.70 15.28 6.24
#